data_AF-A0A8C7YRS5-F1
#
_entry.id   AF-A0A8C7YRS5-F1
#
_cell.length_a   1.000
_cell.length_b   1.000
_cell.length_c   1.000
_cell.angle_alpha   90.00
_cell.angle_beta   90.00
_cell.angle_gamma   90.00
#
_symmetry.space_group_name_H-M   'P 1'
#
loop_
_entity.id
_entity.type
_entity.pdbx_description
1 polymer ?
#
loop_
_entity_poly.entity_id
_entity_poly.type
_entity_poly.pdbx_seq_one_letter_code
_entity_poly.pdbx_strand_id
1 'polypeptide(L)'
;MQPKTRANDLRGVKRNKFGANFQQKPLNTLEGWLVKPSKCVATAEASQTPEDVEMLGESSVETPLAPSPEGKITGMSSSDLDEETQVLTPPDIDQDSSVSQFSADSGGQTLSHNVAGLEKQEKERCSGDSVKHKVKITDFFLGHSSQNLKVKRIKPDKSPEEQETEPSADVRWLGTPISALKRMPECGGEPPPLKDIPGKHTVMIMTDLLHKGTAPIPSPAKFQDTWDDVHVKMPCSKENLFPVIDECVIQNKILLTIYESLLKYNASNAKKWDFTALSLYCCKVTVSPFLLQPIPLLKRGMNHSITMSQEQAACLLANAFFCTFPRRNSRKAEYSNFPDINFFRLFEGSSPKKIEKLKTLMCYFKSVTEQKPTGLVTFTRKVLDKSPIWRSSQTRLTKLHITCEGTIEDDGSGMLQVDFANKFVGGGVTSTGLVQEEIRFLINPELIVSRLFTEALDDNECLIITGTQQFSKYTGYSQTYQWGGSHQDATPRDGWQRRCTEIVAIDAMQFRNFLEQFHLDKITRELNKAYCGFSRPDTDSKNLAAVATGNWGCGVFGGDTRLKALLQMLAAAEAGRDVAYFTFGDNRLMTDVNNMHSFLTQRNISVG
;
A
#
# COMPACT_ATOMS: atom_id res chain seq x y z
N MET A 1 -11.11 35.34 -77.22
CA MET A 1 -11.83 36.62 -77.21
C MET A 1 -11.84 37.17 -75.79
N GLN A 2 -11.25 38.36 -75.59
CA GLN A 2 -11.61 39.28 -74.49
C GLN A 2 -13.07 39.79 -74.70
N PRO A 3 -13.76 40.43 -73.72
CA PRO A 3 -13.24 41.40 -72.72
C PRO A 3 -13.72 41.18 -71.25
N LYS A 4 -12.97 41.62 -70.21
CA LYS A 4 -12.93 42.94 -69.50
C LYS A 4 -14.26 43.30 -68.78
N THR A 5 -14.39 43.97 -67.62
CA THR A 5 -13.56 44.65 -66.58
C THR A 5 -14.54 45.11 -65.46
N ARG A 6 -14.16 45.18 -64.17
CA ARG A 6 -13.87 46.40 -63.35
C ARG A 6 -14.83 47.59 -63.56
N ALA A 7 -15.18 48.45 -62.58
CA ALA A 7 -14.93 48.62 -61.15
C ALA A 7 -15.62 49.94 -60.71
N ASN A 8 -15.76 50.12 -59.38
CA ASN A 8 -15.75 51.39 -58.62
C ASN A 8 -16.89 52.39 -58.81
N ASP A 9 -17.19 53.32 -57.90
CA ASP A 9 -17.05 53.56 -56.44
C ASP A 9 -17.52 55.03 -56.27
N LEU A 10 -17.98 55.44 -55.08
CA LEU A 10 -18.00 56.80 -54.48
C LEU A 10 -19.26 56.98 -53.59
N ARG A 11 -19.20 56.73 -52.28
CA ARG A 11 -18.72 57.55 -51.13
C ARG A 11 -19.71 58.60 -50.62
N GLY A 12 -20.16 58.38 -49.37
CA GLY A 12 -20.72 59.36 -48.44
C GLY A 12 -20.31 58.99 -47.00
N VAL A 13 -19.72 59.93 -46.27
CA VAL A 13 -18.89 59.76 -45.05
C VAL A 13 -19.69 59.99 -43.76
N LYS A 14 -19.42 59.23 -42.65
CA LYS A 14 -19.15 59.76 -41.28
C LYS A 14 -18.88 58.70 -40.17
N ARG A 15 -17.69 58.83 -39.56
CA ARG A 15 -17.27 58.73 -38.13
C ARG A 15 -17.35 57.42 -37.28
N ASN A 16 -16.18 57.12 -36.67
CA ASN A 16 -15.80 56.14 -35.64
C ASN A 16 -16.64 56.09 -34.34
N LYS A 17 -16.71 54.91 -33.68
CA LYS A 17 -16.07 54.60 -32.36
C LYS A 17 -16.32 53.15 -31.87
N PHE A 18 -15.32 52.63 -31.14
CA PHE A 18 -15.22 51.32 -30.47
C PHE A 18 -16.19 51.11 -29.29
N GLY A 19 -16.49 49.83 -28.96
CA GLY A 19 -17.02 49.42 -27.66
C GLY A 19 -17.36 47.92 -27.58
N ALA A 20 -16.63 47.17 -26.76
CA ALA A 20 -16.84 45.76 -26.44
C ALA A 20 -18.05 45.55 -25.51
N ASN A 21 -18.73 44.40 -25.59
CA ASN A 21 -19.58 43.88 -24.51
C ASN A 21 -19.61 42.34 -24.51
N PHE A 22 -19.04 41.77 -23.44
CA PHE A 22 -19.18 40.37 -23.04
C PHE A 22 -20.57 40.14 -22.45
N GLN A 23 -21.30 39.13 -22.94
CA GLN A 23 -22.53 38.64 -22.31
C GLN A 23 -22.23 37.40 -21.45
N GLN A 24 -22.58 37.51 -20.16
CA GLN A 24 -22.56 36.45 -19.16
C GLN A 24 -23.66 35.41 -19.44
N LYS A 25 -23.36 34.12 -19.23
CA LYS A 25 -24.33 33.02 -19.08
C LYS A 25 -24.24 32.44 -17.66
N PRO A 26 -25.36 31.98 -17.07
CA PRO A 26 -25.52 31.87 -15.63
C PRO A 26 -24.95 30.58 -15.03
N LEU A 27 -24.37 30.71 -13.84
CA LEU A 27 -24.17 29.61 -12.88
C LEU A 27 -25.53 29.16 -12.34
N ASN A 28 -25.80 27.85 -12.35
CA ASN A 28 -26.75 27.23 -11.43
C ASN A 28 -26.46 25.74 -11.28
N THR A 29 -26.04 25.32 -10.08
CA THR A 29 -26.54 24.13 -9.35
C THR A 29 -25.85 24.04 -7.99
N LEU A 30 -26.24 24.90 -7.05
CA LEU A 30 -25.95 24.74 -5.61
C LEU A 30 -27.22 24.46 -4.77
N GLU A 31 -28.41 24.56 -5.36
CA GLU A 31 -29.68 24.49 -4.60
C GLU A 31 -30.26 23.06 -4.45
N GLY A 32 -29.67 22.04 -5.07
CA GLY A 32 -30.11 20.65 -4.93
C GLY A 32 -29.72 19.97 -3.61
N TRP A 33 -28.88 20.60 -2.79
CA TRP A 33 -28.29 20.01 -1.57
C TRP A 33 -28.91 20.50 -0.26
N LEU A 34 -29.98 21.31 -0.33
CA LEU A 34 -30.68 21.81 0.85
C LEU A 34 -31.96 21.02 1.07
N VAL A 35 -31.86 19.94 1.86
CA VAL A 35 -33.04 19.36 2.52
C VAL A 35 -33.54 20.39 3.55
N LYS A 36 -34.72 20.97 3.31
CA LYS A 36 -35.37 21.88 4.28
C LYS A 36 -35.87 21.06 5.48
N PRO A 37 -35.60 21.47 6.73
CA PRO A 37 -36.17 20.82 7.89
C PRO A 37 -37.68 21.08 7.96
N SER A 38 -38.45 20.00 8.08
CA SER A 38 -39.89 20.04 8.37
C SER A 38 -40.11 20.61 9.77
N LYS A 39 -40.92 21.67 9.87
CA LYS A 39 -41.34 22.28 11.14
C LYS A 39 -42.22 21.30 11.93
N CYS A 40 -41.74 20.81 13.07
CA CYS A 40 -42.63 20.37 14.15
C CYS A 40 -43.10 21.60 14.91
N VAL A 41 -44.42 21.77 14.98
CA VAL A 41 -45.09 22.75 15.83
C VAL A 41 -45.07 22.19 17.25
N ALA A 42 -44.35 22.84 18.17
CA ALA A 42 -44.52 22.67 19.60
C ALA A 42 -44.97 24.01 20.17
N THR A 43 -46.16 24.00 20.73
CA THR A 43 -46.84 25.10 21.42
C THR A 43 -46.05 25.54 22.65
N ALA A 44 -45.98 26.85 22.83
CA ALA A 44 -45.40 27.53 23.97
C ALA A 44 -46.27 27.36 25.23
N GLU A 45 -45.63 27.09 26.36
CA GLU A 45 -46.08 27.57 27.67
C GLU A 45 -44.92 28.26 28.37
N ALA A 46 -45.21 29.46 28.88
CA ALA A 46 -44.30 30.40 29.50
C ALA A 46 -44.43 30.37 31.02
N SER A 47 -43.32 30.62 31.72
CA SER A 47 -43.26 31.13 33.10
C SER A 47 -41.80 31.53 33.36
N GLN A 48 -41.42 32.80 33.17
CA GLN A 48 -41.29 33.85 34.20
C GLN A 48 -40.52 33.42 35.46
N THR A 49 -39.29 33.90 35.63
CA THR A 49 -38.93 34.95 36.62
C THR A 49 -37.46 35.37 36.47
N PRO A 50 -37.10 36.64 36.80
CA PRO A 50 -35.79 37.23 36.56
C PRO A 50 -34.96 37.39 37.85
N GLU A 51 -33.63 37.39 37.77
CA GLU A 51 -32.80 38.13 38.73
C GLU A 51 -31.61 38.80 38.02
N ASP A 52 -31.50 40.09 38.32
CA ASP A 52 -30.54 41.09 37.90
C ASP A 52 -29.14 40.87 38.53
N VAL A 53 -28.09 41.49 37.95
CA VAL A 53 -27.25 42.54 38.57
C VAL A 53 -26.13 42.97 37.60
N GLU A 54 -26.22 44.23 37.19
CA GLU A 54 -25.21 45.30 36.88
C GLU A 54 -23.74 44.91 36.57
N MET A 55 -23.12 45.33 35.45
CA MET A 55 -22.80 46.67 34.89
C MET A 55 -21.55 47.36 35.46
N LEU A 56 -20.76 47.92 34.50
CA LEU A 56 -19.65 48.89 34.58
C LEU A 56 -18.23 48.29 34.75
N GLY A 57 -17.20 48.67 33.98
CA GLY A 57 -17.09 49.78 33.04
C GLY A 57 -15.89 49.70 32.09
N GLU A 58 -15.95 50.59 31.10
CA GLU A 58 -14.98 50.84 30.03
C GLU A 58 -13.69 51.51 30.53
N SER A 59 -12.55 51.23 29.88
CA SER A 59 -11.59 52.28 29.47
C SER A 59 -10.57 51.76 28.44
N SER A 60 -10.80 52.13 27.19
CA SER A 60 -9.90 52.76 26.21
C SER A 60 -8.37 52.55 26.24
N VAL A 61 -7.88 52.02 25.11
CA VAL A 61 -6.80 52.52 24.22
C VAL A 61 -5.38 52.76 24.80
N GLU A 62 -4.39 52.03 24.27
CA GLU A 62 -3.15 52.60 23.69
C GLU A 62 -2.29 51.54 22.95
N THR A 63 -1.85 51.88 21.73
CA THR A 63 -0.74 51.30 20.96
C THR A 63 -0.01 52.48 20.29
N PRO A 64 1.17 52.33 19.65
CA PRO A 64 2.40 51.61 19.97
C PRO A 64 3.63 52.55 19.96
N LEU A 65 4.78 52.15 20.52
CA LEU A 65 6.07 52.75 20.15
C LEU A 65 7.20 51.70 20.17
N ALA A 66 7.82 51.52 19.00
CA ALA A 66 9.11 50.84 18.83
C ALA A 66 10.26 51.72 19.35
N PRO A 67 11.45 51.12 19.59
CA PRO A 67 12.49 51.25 18.56
C PRO A 67 13.36 49.97 18.36
N SER A 68 13.98 49.93 17.19
CA SER A 68 15.05 49.03 16.70
C SER A 68 16.43 49.44 17.28
N PRO A 69 17.62 48.96 16.81
CA PRO A 69 17.99 47.84 15.91
C PRO A 69 19.15 46.95 16.46
N GLU A 70 19.43 45.80 15.82
CA GLU A 70 20.74 45.09 15.69
C GLU A 70 20.44 43.66 15.18
N GLY A 71 21.06 43.04 14.18
CA GLY A 71 22.30 43.32 13.47
C GLY A 71 23.25 42.11 13.53
N LYS A 72 22.96 41.00 12.82
CA LYS A 72 23.94 40.16 12.05
C LYS A 72 23.36 38.79 11.70
N ILE A 73 23.30 38.57 10.39
CA ILE A 73 23.15 37.28 9.73
C ILE A 73 24.56 36.70 9.56
N THR A 74 24.80 35.51 10.09
CA THR A 74 25.91 34.64 9.65
C THR A 74 25.30 33.39 9.06
N GLY A 75 25.42 33.27 7.73
CA GLY A 75 25.11 32.06 7.00
C GLY A 75 26.15 30.99 7.27
N MET A 76 25.67 29.77 7.49
CA MET A 76 26.48 28.57 7.36
C MET A 76 25.80 27.71 6.29
N SER A 77 26.40 27.67 5.10
CA SER A 77 26.06 26.69 4.08
C SER A 77 26.70 25.35 4.49
N SER A 78 25.89 24.32 4.70
CA SER A 78 26.35 22.94 4.56
C SER A 78 25.61 22.33 3.37
N SER A 79 26.38 22.06 2.33
CA SER A 79 25.99 21.23 1.20
C SER A 79 25.83 19.79 1.68
N ASP A 80 24.60 19.30 1.76
CA ASP A 80 24.35 17.87 1.92
C ASP A 80 24.26 17.24 0.52
N LEU A 81 25.28 16.45 0.22
CA LEU A 81 25.34 15.55 -0.92
C LEU A 81 24.39 14.37 -0.68
N ASP A 82 23.71 13.97 -1.75
CA ASP A 82 22.83 12.81 -1.84
C ASP A 82 23.55 11.52 -1.42
N GLU A 83 22.99 10.78 -0.46
CA GLU A 83 23.33 9.36 -0.24
C GLU A 83 22.13 8.47 -0.55
N GLU A 84 22.37 7.59 -1.53
CA GLU A 84 21.50 6.55 -2.04
C GLU A 84 21.28 5.44 -1.00
N THR A 85 20.05 4.90 -1.00
CA THR A 85 19.64 3.55 -0.57
C THR A 85 20.63 2.75 0.29
N GLN A 86 20.57 2.93 1.61
CA GLN A 86 20.94 1.90 2.57
C GLN A 86 19.81 1.63 3.58
N VAL A 87 19.43 0.36 3.66
CA VAL A 87 18.44 -0.22 4.58
C VAL A 87 19.11 -0.37 5.94
N LEU A 88 18.56 0.29 6.96
CA LEU A 88 19.10 0.31 8.33
C LEU A 88 18.84 -1.02 9.04
N THR A 89 19.91 -1.60 9.58
CA THR A 89 19.92 -2.76 10.51
C THR A 89 20.16 -2.21 11.93
N PRO A 90 19.60 -2.78 13.01
CA PRO A 90 19.85 -2.30 14.37
C PRO A 90 21.28 -2.65 14.84
N PRO A 91 21.86 -1.89 15.78
CA PRO A 91 23.16 -2.22 16.36
C PRO A 91 23.06 -3.42 17.30
N ASP A 92 24.00 -4.37 17.14
CA ASP A 92 24.21 -5.50 18.03
C ASP A 92 24.71 -5.03 19.40
N ILE A 93 24.19 -5.67 20.44
CA ILE A 93 24.65 -5.56 21.82
C ILE A 93 25.84 -6.52 21.97
N ASP A 94 27.05 -5.98 22.09
CA ASP A 94 28.24 -6.75 22.43
C ASP A 94 28.16 -7.26 23.88
N GLN A 95 28.29 -8.57 24.05
CA GLN A 95 28.69 -9.20 25.32
C GLN A 95 30.21 -9.41 25.31
N ASP A 96 30.84 -8.92 26.38
CA ASP A 96 32.25 -9.12 26.71
C ASP A 96 32.68 -10.59 26.63
N SER A 97 33.80 -10.84 25.94
CA SER A 97 34.80 -11.78 26.44
C SER A 97 36.19 -11.44 25.92
N SER A 98 37.06 -11.12 26.87
CA SER A 98 38.51 -10.97 26.75
C SER A 98 39.19 -12.22 26.18
N VAL A 99 40.26 -12.06 25.38
CA VAL A 99 41.63 -12.60 25.64
C VAL A 99 42.58 -12.37 24.43
N SER A 100 43.66 -11.64 24.73
CA SER A 100 45.05 -11.60 24.19
C SER A 100 45.39 -11.73 22.69
N GLN A 101 45.96 -10.63 22.17
CA GLN A 101 47.24 -10.48 21.45
C GLN A 101 47.88 -11.69 20.75
N PHE A 102 48.14 -11.56 19.45
CA PHE A 102 49.47 -11.81 18.85
C PHE A 102 49.64 -11.04 17.54
N SER A 103 50.82 -10.44 17.40
CA SER A 103 51.28 -9.56 16.32
C SER A 103 52.03 -10.32 15.23
N ALA A 104 51.99 -9.82 13.99
CA ALA A 104 53.08 -9.72 12.98
C ALA A 104 52.43 -9.62 11.58
N ASP A 105 52.44 -8.48 10.89
CA ASP A 105 53.53 -7.77 10.20
C ASP A 105 53.79 -8.27 8.76
N SER A 106 54.26 -7.34 7.92
CA SER A 106 54.56 -7.36 6.48
C SER A 106 53.37 -7.10 5.54
N GLY A 107 53.44 -6.22 4.55
CA GLY A 107 54.52 -5.45 3.94
C GLY A 107 53.98 -4.97 2.59
N GLY A 108 54.28 -3.72 2.23
CA GLY A 108 53.54 -2.95 1.21
C GLY A 108 53.80 -3.31 -0.25
N GLN A 109 53.08 -2.64 -1.14
CA GLN A 109 53.66 -1.67 -2.07
C GLN A 109 52.58 -1.05 -2.97
N THR A 110 52.62 0.28 -2.99
CA THR A 110 51.93 1.18 -3.90
C THR A 110 52.64 1.15 -5.26
N LEU A 111 51.91 1.15 -6.37
CA LEU A 111 52.40 1.72 -7.63
C LEU A 111 51.22 2.21 -8.47
N SER A 112 51.25 3.52 -8.71
CA SER A 112 50.45 4.32 -9.63
C SER A 112 50.76 3.99 -11.09
N HIS A 113 49.77 4.09 -11.99
CA HIS A 113 49.85 5.05 -13.11
C HIS A 113 48.53 5.16 -13.89
N ASN A 114 48.16 6.42 -14.12
CA ASN A 114 47.14 6.92 -15.03
C ASN A 114 47.45 6.60 -16.50
N VAL A 115 46.43 6.37 -17.33
CA VAL A 115 46.33 6.95 -18.68
C VAL A 115 44.85 7.23 -19.02
N ALA A 116 44.62 8.43 -19.52
CA ALA A 116 43.36 9.04 -19.91
C ALA A 116 42.99 8.76 -21.39
N GLY A 117 41.70 8.91 -21.70
CA GLY A 117 41.26 9.73 -22.84
C GLY A 117 40.60 9.04 -24.04
N LEU A 118 39.63 9.79 -24.61
CA LEU A 118 38.94 9.67 -25.90
C LEU A 118 37.75 8.70 -25.99
N GLU A 119 36.63 9.01 -26.68
CA GLU A 119 35.96 10.25 -27.08
C GLU A 119 34.59 9.84 -27.65
N LYS A 120 33.70 10.83 -27.81
CA LYS A 120 32.32 10.73 -28.33
C LYS A 120 32.21 10.16 -29.76
N GLN A 121 31.07 9.55 -30.07
CA GLN A 121 30.36 9.84 -31.34
C GLN A 121 28.84 9.58 -31.26
N GLU A 122 28.10 10.50 -31.87
CA GLU A 122 26.64 10.62 -31.92
C GLU A 122 25.98 9.82 -33.06
N LYS A 123 24.71 9.49 -32.83
CA LYS A 123 23.55 9.44 -33.76
C LYS A 123 23.64 8.62 -35.04
N GLU A 124 22.71 7.66 -35.14
CA GLU A 124 21.88 7.48 -36.35
C GLU A 124 20.43 7.14 -35.96
N ARG A 125 19.49 7.78 -36.67
CA ARG A 125 18.05 7.53 -36.63
C ARG A 125 17.72 6.38 -37.58
N CYS A 126 16.83 5.47 -37.17
CA CYS A 126 15.96 4.76 -38.11
C CYS A 126 14.55 4.63 -37.55
N SER A 127 13.61 5.12 -38.36
CA SER A 127 12.16 4.96 -38.28
C SER A 127 11.74 3.54 -38.62
N GLY A 128 10.70 3.04 -37.93
CA GLY A 128 9.97 1.83 -38.34
C GLY A 128 8.87 1.51 -37.35
N ASP A 129 7.63 1.55 -37.81
CA ASP A 129 6.43 1.14 -37.09
C ASP A 129 6.62 -0.21 -36.38
N SER A 130 6.27 -0.29 -35.11
CA SER A 130 5.98 -1.57 -34.47
C SER A 130 4.89 -1.43 -33.41
N VAL A 131 3.93 -2.33 -33.54
CA VAL A 131 2.74 -2.53 -32.71
C VAL A 131 3.12 -2.56 -31.23
N LYS A 132 2.39 -1.78 -30.42
CA LYS A 132 2.55 -1.69 -28.96
C LYS A 132 2.33 -3.07 -28.30
N HIS A 133 3.41 -3.82 -28.06
CA HIS A 133 3.37 -4.94 -27.13
C HIS A 133 3.17 -4.39 -25.71
N LYS A 134 2.09 -4.85 -25.05
CA LYS A 134 1.80 -4.56 -23.64
C LYS A 134 2.78 -5.34 -22.76
N VAL A 135 3.73 -4.64 -22.16
CA VAL A 135 4.63 -5.17 -21.13
C VAL A 135 3.83 -5.41 -19.85
N LYS A 136 3.77 -6.66 -19.38
CA LYS A 136 3.09 -7.06 -18.13
C LYS A 136 4.13 -7.26 -17.02
N ILE A 137 3.69 -7.45 -15.78
CA ILE A 137 4.55 -7.77 -14.61
C ILE A 137 5.51 -8.93 -14.90
N THR A 138 5.10 -9.82 -15.80
CA THR A 138 5.82 -11.01 -16.28
C THR A 138 7.24 -10.75 -16.77
N ASP A 139 7.52 -9.56 -17.29
CA ASP A 139 8.77 -9.31 -18.01
C ASP A 139 9.95 -9.01 -17.07
N PHE A 140 9.70 -8.78 -15.78
CA PHE A 140 10.71 -8.42 -14.78
C PHE A 140 11.28 -9.61 -14.00
N PHE A 141 10.62 -10.77 -14.02
CA PHE A 141 11.13 -11.99 -13.37
C PHE A 141 12.02 -12.84 -14.28
N LEU A 142 12.18 -12.44 -15.55
CA LEU A 142 13.06 -13.08 -16.54
C LEU A 142 14.53 -12.60 -16.36
N GLY A 143 15.18 -13.05 -15.28
CA GLY A 143 16.64 -13.30 -15.21
C GLY A 143 17.63 -12.14 -14.98
N HIS A 144 18.27 -12.12 -13.80
CA HIS A 144 19.72 -11.90 -13.69
C HIS A 144 20.38 -13.29 -13.56
N SER A 145 20.94 -13.78 -14.67
CA SER A 145 21.78 -14.98 -14.65
C SER A 145 23.18 -14.58 -14.19
N SER A 146 23.62 -15.18 -13.08
CA SER A 146 24.95 -15.00 -12.50
C SER A 146 26.06 -15.33 -13.49
N GLN A 147 27.09 -14.48 -13.49
CA GLN A 147 28.27 -14.59 -14.33
C GLN A 147 29.01 -15.92 -14.10
N ASN A 148 29.33 -16.60 -15.21
CA ASN A 148 30.04 -17.88 -15.26
C ASN A 148 31.46 -17.81 -14.67
N LEU A 149 31.71 -18.55 -13.59
CA LEU A 149 33.04 -18.99 -13.18
C LEU A 149 33.50 -20.11 -14.14
N LYS A 150 34.54 -19.83 -14.95
CA LYS A 150 35.17 -20.82 -15.84
C LYS A 150 36.00 -21.82 -15.03
N VAL A 151 35.43 -22.99 -14.75
CA VAL A 151 36.21 -24.18 -14.37
C VAL A 151 36.47 -25.00 -15.63
N LYS A 152 37.74 -25.16 -16.01
CA LYS A 152 38.17 -26.06 -17.09
C LYS A 152 37.85 -27.51 -16.71
N ARG A 153 36.98 -28.18 -17.49
CA ARG A 153 36.86 -29.64 -17.48
C ARG A 153 37.17 -30.21 -18.87
N ILE A 154 37.97 -31.27 -18.83
CA ILE A 154 38.56 -32.04 -19.92
C ILE A 154 37.46 -32.85 -20.63
N LYS A 155 37.54 -32.96 -21.97
CA LYS A 155 36.67 -33.79 -22.82
C LYS A 155 36.85 -35.29 -22.53
N PRO A 156 35.77 -36.07 -22.65
CA PRO A 156 35.82 -37.25 -23.53
C PRO A 156 34.63 -37.35 -24.49
N ASP A 157 34.75 -38.34 -25.38
CA ASP A 157 34.14 -38.54 -26.70
C ASP A 157 32.63 -38.87 -26.78
N LYS A 158 32.13 -38.71 -28.02
CA LYS A 158 30.79 -38.96 -28.64
C LYS A 158 30.07 -40.25 -28.18
N SER A 159 28.77 -40.31 -27.85
CA SER A 159 27.52 -40.26 -28.68
C SER A 159 26.36 -40.91 -27.86
N PRO A 160 25.08 -40.99 -28.30
CA PRO A 160 24.32 -40.21 -29.28
C PRO A 160 23.16 -39.41 -28.66
N GLU A 161 22.54 -38.55 -29.48
CA GLU A 161 21.44 -37.63 -29.19
C GLU A 161 20.24 -38.26 -28.45
N GLU A 162 20.01 -37.84 -27.21
CA GLU A 162 18.66 -37.80 -26.65
C GLU A 162 18.04 -36.46 -27.05
N GLN A 163 16.95 -36.54 -27.81
CA GLN A 163 16.09 -35.40 -28.10
C GLN A 163 15.53 -34.87 -26.78
N GLU A 164 16.13 -33.82 -26.24
CA GLU A 164 15.43 -32.93 -25.30
C GLU A 164 14.24 -32.36 -26.05
N THR A 165 13.06 -32.89 -25.75
CA THR A 165 11.81 -32.37 -26.26
C THR A 165 11.62 -31.01 -25.60
N GLU A 166 11.90 -29.94 -26.34
CA GLU A 166 11.47 -28.58 -25.99
C GLU A 166 10.00 -28.65 -25.54
N PRO A 167 9.66 -28.15 -24.34
CA PRO A 167 8.27 -28.16 -23.88
C PRO A 167 7.44 -27.38 -24.88
N SER A 168 6.35 -27.98 -25.36
CA SER A 168 5.44 -27.37 -26.33
C SER A 168 5.08 -25.95 -25.88
N ALA A 169 5.40 -24.94 -26.69
CA ALA A 169 5.33 -23.51 -26.38
C ALA A 169 3.91 -22.97 -26.04
N ASP A 170 2.89 -23.83 -25.94
CA ASP A 170 1.48 -23.47 -25.76
C ASP A 170 0.92 -23.78 -24.36
N VAL A 171 1.65 -24.46 -23.47
CA VAL A 171 1.12 -24.80 -22.13
C VAL A 171 1.31 -23.62 -21.18
N ARG A 172 0.22 -22.95 -20.83
CA ARG A 172 0.20 -21.73 -19.99
C ARG A 172 0.03 -22.00 -18.48
N TRP A 173 -0.39 -23.21 -18.13
CA TRP A 173 -0.60 -23.65 -16.76
C TRP A 173 -0.50 -25.17 -16.65
N LEU A 174 -0.20 -25.67 -15.46
CA LEU A 174 -0.06 -27.09 -15.13
C LEU A 174 -0.76 -27.43 -13.80
N GLY A 175 -0.97 -28.72 -13.58
CA GLY A 175 -1.53 -29.26 -12.34
C GLY A 175 -3.07 -29.30 -12.33
N THR A 176 -3.65 -28.96 -11.19
CA THR A 176 -5.10 -28.93 -10.99
C THR A 176 -5.72 -27.73 -11.72
N PRO A 177 -6.87 -27.86 -12.41
CA PRO A 177 -7.58 -26.71 -12.97
C PRO A 177 -7.90 -25.67 -11.91
N ILE A 178 -7.66 -24.38 -12.19
CA ILE A 178 -7.86 -23.30 -11.19
C ILE A 178 -9.31 -23.17 -10.72
N SER A 179 -10.27 -23.63 -11.53
CA SER A 179 -11.70 -23.67 -11.21
C SER A 179 -12.06 -24.75 -10.18
N ALA A 180 -11.20 -25.76 -9.99
CA ALA A 180 -11.39 -26.81 -8.99
C ALA A 180 -10.84 -26.42 -7.61
N LEU A 181 -10.20 -25.24 -7.50
CA LEU A 181 -9.70 -24.72 -6.24
C LEU A 181 -10.79 -23.96 -5.48
N LYS A 182 -10.83 -24.16 -4.16
CA LYS A 182 -11.81 -23.53 -3.27
C LYS A 182 -11.65 -22.02 -3.24
N ARG A 183 -12.77 -21.29 -3.27
CA ARG A 183 -12.84 -19.82 -3.25
C ARG A 183 -13.95 -19.35 -2.30
N MET A 184 -13.78 -18.16 -1.76
CA MET A 184 -14.81 -17.40 -1.07
C MET A 184 -15.67 -16.66 -2.11
N PRO A 185 -16.98 -16.56 -1.89
CA PRO A 185 -17.73 -17.01 -0.71
C PRO A 185 -18.13 -18.50 -0.73
N GLU A 186 -17.90 -19.25 -1.81
CA GLU A 186 -18.50 -20.57 -2.03
C GLU A 186 -18.10 -21.63 -1.01
N CYS A 187 -16.83 -21.65 -0.59
CA CYS A 187 -16.36 -22.55 0.47
C CYS A 187 -16.55 -21.95 1.87
N GLY A 188 -16.87 -20.66 1.97
CA GLY A 188 -17.06 -19.98 3.24
C GLY A 188 -18.38 -20.38 3.90
N GLY A 189 -18.34 -20.64 5.20
CA GLY A 189 -19.56 -20.65 6.01
C GLY A 189 -20.07 -19.23 6.27
N GLU A 190 -21.30 -19.12 6.79
CA GLU A 190 -21.78 -17.84 7.31
C GLU A 190 -20.92 -17.42 8.50
N PRO A 191 -20.35 -16.20 8.49
CA PRO A 191 -19.52 -15.75 9.61
C PRO A 191 -20.39 -15.62 10.87
N PRO A 192 -19.83 -15.87 12.07
CA PRO A 192 -20.57 -15.68 13.31
C PRO A 192 -21.02 -14.21 13.44
N PRO A 193 -22.03 -13.89 14.27
CA PRO A 193 -22.46 -12.51 14.46
C PRO A 193 -21.29 -11.59 14.83
N LEU A 194 -21.14 -10.48 14.10
CA LEU A 194 -20.10 -9.48 14.35
C LEU A 194 -20.35 -8.84 15.72
N LYS A 195 -19.37 -8.95 16.62
CA LYS A 195 -19.45 -8.43 17.97
C LYS A 195 -18.10 -7.86 18.38
N ASP A 196 -18.13 -6.80 19.17
CA ASP A 196 -16.96 -6.35 19.91
C ASP A 196 -16.67 -7.37 21.02
N ILE A 197 -15.42 -7.84 21.08
CA ILE A 197 -14.93 -8.81 22.06
C ILE A 197 -13.71 -8.18 22.74
N PRO A 198 -13.83 -7.74 24.01
CA PRO A 198 -12.73 -7.11 24.73
C PRO A 198 -11.45 -7.94 24.68
N GLY A 199 -10.34 -7.28 24.31
CA GLY A 199 -9.03 -7.91 24.19
C GLY A 199 -8.82 -8.79 22.95
N LYS A 200 -9.86 -9.08 22.14
CA LYS A 200 -9.74 -9.92 20.93
C LYS A 200 -10.20 -9.24 19.64
N HIS A 201 -11.31 -8.50 19.66
CA HIS A 201 -11.91 -7.92 18.47
C HIS A 201 -12.55 -6.58 18.77
N THR A 202 -11.94 -5.50 18.28
CA THR A 202 -12.50 -4.15 18.32
C THR A 202 -13.41 -3.90 17.12
N VAL A 203 -14.67 -3.50 17.35
CA VAL A 203 -15.65 -3.21 16.29
C VAL A 203 -16.13 -1.77 16.38
N MET A 204 -15.82 -0.96 15.36
CA MET A 204 -16.00 0.51 15.38
C MET A 204 -17.34 0.99 14.80
N ILE A 205 -18.32 0.10 14.65
CA ILE A 205 -19.63 0.37 14.04
C ILE A 205 -20.76 -0.25 14.87
N MET A 206 -21.97 0.29 14.77
CA MET A 206 -23.17 -0.29 15.37
C MET A 206 -23.62 -1.51 14.58
N THR A 207 -23.38 -2.71 15.12
CA THR A 207 -23.57 -3.98 14.40
C THR A 207 -25.03 -4.37 14.22
N ASP A 208 -25.91 -3.88 15.10
CA ASP A 208 -27.36 -4.02 15.04
C ASP A 208 -28.02 -3.21 13.91
N LEU A 209 -27.34 -2.16 13.44
CA LEU A 209 -27.80 -1.30 12.34
C LEU A 209 -27.07 -1.58 11.02
N LEU A 210 -26.22 -2.62 10.96
CA LEU A 210 -25.48 -2.99 9.77
C LEU A 210 -26.41 -3.67 8.75
N HIS A 211 -26.73 -2.96 7.66
CA HIS A 211 -27.54 -3.50 6.56
C HIS A 211 -26.81 -3.40 5.22
N LYS A 212 -27.10 -4.35 4.33
CA LYS A 212 -26.54 -4.40 2.98
C LYS A 212 -26.86 -3.11 2.20
N GLY A 213 -25.82 -2.47 1.68
CA GLY A 213 -25.95 -1.25 0.86
C GLY A 213 -26.21 0.03 1.64
N THR A 214 -26.27 -0.02 2.97
CA THR A 214 -26.38 1.17 3.83
C THR A 214 -25.01 1.54 4.39
N ALA A 215 -24.76 2.84 4.59
CA ALA A 215 -23.52 3.28 5.22
C ALA A 215 -23.49 2.83 6.70
N PRO A 216 -22.44 2.12 7.16
CA PRO A 216 -22.33 1.71 8.56
C PRO A 216 -22.29 2.91 9.48
N ILE A 217 -23.04 2.84 10.59
CA ILE A 217 -23.08 3.93 11.56
C ILE A 217 -21.95 3.72 12.59
N PRO A 218 -21.11 4.72 12.85
CA PRO A 218 -20.04 4.63 13.84
C PRO A 218 -20.53 4.28 15.24
N SER A 219 -19.73 3.52 15.98
CA SER A 219 -19.91 3.21 17.40
C SER A 219 -18.66 3.63 18.18
N PRO A 220 -18.80 4.11 19.43
CA PRO A 220 -20.03 4.46 20.16
C PRO A 220 -20.67 5.76 19.65
N ALA A 221 -21.88 6.12 20.08
CA ALA A 221 -22.57 7.33 19.59
C ALA A 221 -21.93 8.68 19.99
N LYS A 222 -20.98 8.67 20.93
CA LYS A 222 -20.26 9.86 21.39
C LYS A 222 -18.76 9.64 21.21
N PHE A 223 -18.06 10.69 20.79
CA PHE A 223 -16.62 10.66 20.60
C PHE A 223 -15.91 10.36 21.93
N GLN A 224 -15.04 9.36 21.92
CA GLN A 224 -14.17 8.98 23.01
C GLN A 224 -12.72 9.18 22.56
N ASP A 225 -12.00 10.03 23.29
CA ASP A 225 -10.60 10.34 23.01
C ASP A 225 -9.70 9.58 23.99
N THR A 226 -8.56 9.11 23.49
CA THR A 226 -7.50 8.50 24.29
C THR A 226 -6.16 8.96 23.75
N TRP A 227 -5.27 9.37 24.66
CA TRP A 227 -3.91 9.75 24.33
C TRP A 227 -2.93 8.98 25.21
N ASP A 228 -2.71 7.72 24.85
CA ASP A 228 -1.85 6.78 25.57
C ASP A 228 -0.89 6.08 24.59
N ASP A 229 -0.16 5.08 25.06
CA ASP A 229 0.79 4.32 24.28
C ASP A 229 0.20 3.05 23.64
N VAL A 230 -1.08 2.74 23.91
CA VAL A 230 -1.76 1.51 23.43
C VAL A 230 -2.80 1.80 22.34
N HIS A 231 -3.19 3.05 22.14
CA HIS A 231 -4.09 3.50 21.08
C HIS A 231 -3.39 4.44 20.08
N VAL A 232 -4.03 4.62 18.92
CA VAL A 232 -3.64 5.63 17.95
C VAL A 232 -3.87 7.03 18.52
N LYS A 233 -2.83 7.85 18.54
CA LYS A 233 -2.93 9.27 18.86
C LYS A 233 -3.59 10.04 17.72
N MET A 234 -4.86 10.37 17.92
CA MET A 234 -5.69 11.00 16.90
C MET A 234 -5.34 12.48 16.72
N PRO A 235 -5.34 13.02 15.48
CA PRO A 235 -5.02 14.43 15.24
C PRO A 235 -6.05 15.40 15.85
N CYS A 236 -7.28 14.94 16.07
CA CYS A 236 -8.35 15.72 16.71
C CYS A 236 -8.38 15.61 18.25
N SER A 237 -7.41 14.94 18.86
CA SER A 237 -7.32 14.84 20.31
C SER A 237 -7.02 16.22 20.91
N LYS A 238 -7.62 16.51 22.08
CA LYS A 238 -7.32 17.74 22.82
C LYS A 238 -5.85 17.79 23.31
N GLU A 239 -5.22 16.63 23.44
CA GLU A 239 -3.83 16.48 23.84
C GLU A 239 -2.83 16.73 22.69
N ASN A 240 -3.33 16.89 21.46
CA ASN A 240 -2.52 17.25 20.30
C ASN A 240 -2.21 18.75 20.28
N LEU A 241 -1.51 19.23 21.30
CA LEU A 241 -1.18 20.64 21.47
C LEU A 241 -0.02 21.04 20.54
N PHE A 242 -0.26 22.01 19.66
CA PHE A 242 0.79 22.74 18.95
C PHE A 242 1.15 24.03 19.72
N PRO A 243 2.42 24.46 19.74
CA PRO A 243 2.76 25.80 20.21
C PRO A 243 2.09 26.83 19.29
N VAL A 244 1.02 27.45 19.80
CA VAL A 244 0.15 28.51 19.25
C VAL A 244 0.43 28.91 17.80
N ILE A 245 -0.14 28.15 16.86
CA ILE A 245 -0.50 28.59 15.51
C ILE A 245 -1.88 28.00 15.25
N ASP A 246 -2.88 28.84 14.94
CA ASP A 246 -4.28 28.44 14.68
C ASP A 246 -4.38 27.17 13.82
N GLU A 247 -5.20 26.19 14.24
CA GLU A 247 -5.40 24.91 13.54
C GLU A 247 -5.79 25.12 12.05
N CYS A 248 -6.62 26.13 11.78
CA CYS A 248 -7.03 26.51 10.42
C CYS A 248 -5.86 27.01 9.56
N VAL A 249 -4.84 27.62 10.18
CA VAL A 249 -3.64 28.12 9.49
C VAL A 249 -2.70 26.97 9.12
N ILE A 250 -2.59 25.93 9.96
CA ILE A 250 -1.74 24.75 9.68
C ILE A 250 -2.31 23.95 8.50
N GLN A 251 -3.61 23.65 8.49
CA GLN A 251 -4.24 22.91 7.37
C GLN A 251 -4.18 23.69 6.06
N ASN A 252 -4.44 25.00 6.08
CA ASN A 252 -4.32 25.83 4.88
C ASN A 252 -2.88 25.92 4.38
N LYS A 253 -1.88 26.01 5.26
CA LYS A 253 -0.45 25.98 4.87
C LYS A 253 -0.04 24.63 4.30
N ILE A 254 -0.49 23.51 4.89
CA ILE A 254 -0.21 22.15 4.37
C ILE A 254 -0.86 21.97 3.00
N LEU A 255 -2.12 22.38 2.84
CA LEU A 255 -2.83 22.33 1.56
C LEU A 255 -2.11 23.16 0.50
N LEU A 256 -1.68 24.38 0.83
CA LEU A 256 -0.90 25.23 -0.06
C LEU A 256 0.44 24.56 -0.42
N THR A 257 1.13 23.96 0.54
CA THR A 257 2.42 23.29 0.33
C THR A 257 2.27 22.04 -0.56
N ILE A 258 1.22 21.24 -0.35
CA ILE A 258 0.90 20.09 -1.18
C ILE A 258 0.56 20.56 -2.60
N TYR A 259 -0.28 21.59 -2.72
CA TYR A 259 -0.68 22.14 -4.01
C TYR A 259 0.50 22.72 -4.78
N GLU A 260 1.38 23.48 -4.12
CA GLU A 260 2.63 24.01 -4.70
C GLU A 260 3.57 22.88 -5.14
N SER A 261 3.71 21.84 -4.32
CA SER A 261 4.52 20.66 -4.67
C SER A 261 3.94 19.96 -5.89
N LEU A 262 2.64 19.68 -5.93
CA LEU A 262 1.97 19.03 -7.07
C LEU A 262 2.00 19.87 -8.35
N LEU A 263 1.89 21.19 -8.25
CA LEU A 263 2.05 22.11 -9.39
C LEU A 263 3.47 22.06 -9.98
N LYS A 264 4.51 21.93 -9.14
CA LYS A 264 5.90 21.77 -9.60
C LYS A 264 6.10 20.49 -10.40
N TYR A 265 5.40 19.40 -10.06
CA TYR A 265 5.55 18.11 -10.74
C TYR A 265 4.69 17.96 -12.00
N ASN A 266 3.46 18.49 -12.00
CA ASN A 266 2.54 18.29 -13.12
C ASN A 266 1.50 19.42 -13.23
N ALA A 267 1.95 20.61 -13.65
CA ALA A 267 1.09 21.79 -13.78
C ALA A 267 -0.16 21.60 -14.66
N SER A 268 -0.15 20.67 -15.63
CA SER A 268 -1.29 20.42 -16.52
C SER A 268 -2.36 19.52 -15.90
N ASN A 269 -1.99 18.58 -15.03
CA ASN A 269 -2.93 17.71 -14.30
C ASN A 269 -3.30 18.26 -12.91
N ALA A 270 -2.38 18.94 -12.22
CA ALA A 270 -2.67 19.59 -10.94
C ALA A 270 -3.79 20.63 -11.06
N LYS A 271 -3.89 21.35 -12.19
CA LYS A 271 -5.03 22.25 -12.51
C LYS A 271 -6.37 21.52 -12.69
N LYS A 272 -6.35 20.21 -12.95
CA LYS A 272 -7.55 19.36 -13.11
C LYS A 272 -7.93 18.65 -11.80
N TRP A 273 -7.01 18.60 -10.84
CA TRP A 273 -7.25 18.01 -9.53
C TRP A 273 -7.81 19.06 -8.60
N ASP A 274 -9.13 19.01 -8.39
CA ASP A 274 -9.79 19.85 -7.41
C ASP A 274 -9.69 19.22 -6.03
N PHE A 275 -8.77 19.74 -5.21
CA PHE A 275 -8.62 19.33 -3.81
C PHE A 275 -9.68 19.95 -2.89
N THR A 276 -10.56 20.82 -3.40
CA THR A 276 -11.59 21.48 -2.59
C THR A 276 -12.51 20.45 -1.97
N ALA A 277 -12.93 19.42 -2.70
CA ALA A 277 -13.77 18.35 -2.15
C ALA A 277 -13.05 17.55 -1.06
N LEU A 278 -11.77 17.21 -1.24
CA LEU A 278 -10.97 16.44 -0.26
C LEU A 278 -10.61 17.29 0.97
N SER A 279 -10.32 18.57 0.76
CA SER A 279 -10.08 19.55 1.82
C SER A 279 -11.36 19.84 2.58
N LEU A 280 -12.50 20.08 1.91
CA LEU A 280 -13.81 20.22 2.55
C LEU A 280 -14.24 18.93 3.23
N TYR A 281 -13.91 17.75 2.69
CA TYR A 281 -14.10 16.49 3.37
C TYR A 281 -13.30 16.51 4.68
N CYS A 282 -12.02 16.90 4.71
CA CYS A 282 -11.26 17.02 5.96
C CYS A 282 -11.66 18.19 6.88
N CYS A 283 -12.23 19.28 6.36
CA CYS A 283 -12.65 20.43 7.15
C CYS A 283 -14.09 20.29 7.70
N LYS A 284 -15.00 19.67 6.95
CA LYS A 284 -16.34 19.29 7.43
C LYS A 284 -16.29 18.03 8.27
N VAL A 285 -15.36 17.11 7.96
CA VAL A 285 -14.97 16.01 8.83
C VAL A 285 -13.82 16.49 9.70
N THR A 286 -14.13 17.33 10.71
CA THR A 286 -13.42 17.14 11.97
C THR A 286 -13.44 15.64 12.23
N VAL A 287 -12.35 14.99 12.56
CA VAL A 287 -12.28 13.51 12.63
C VAL A 287 -13.36 12.88 13.57
N SER A 288 -13.92 13.74 14.42
CA SER A 288 -14.88 13.49 15.49
C SER A 288 -16.19 12.73 15.13
N PRO A 289 -16.97 12.97 14.05
CA PRO A 289 -18.25 12.28 13.87
C PRO A 289 -18.14 10.86 13.28
N PHE A 290 -16.97 10.45 12.76
CA PHE A 290 -16.81 9.14 12.12
C PHE A 290 -15.92 8.17 12.92
N LEU A 291 -14.94 8.67 13.67
CA LEU A 291 -14.05 7.87 14.51
C LEU A 291 -14.34 8.14 15.98
N LEU A 292 -15.45 7.58 16.44
CA LEU A 292 -15.97 7.82 17.79
C LEU A 292 -15.31 6.94 18.86
N GLN A 293 -14.60 5.90 18.46
CA GLN A 293 -13.89 4.95 19.33
C GLN A 293 -12.37 5.06 19.13
N PRO A 294 -11.58 4.96 20.21
CA PRO A 294 -10.14 4.74 20.13
C PRO A 294 -9.76 3.54 19.27
N ILE A 295 -8.77 3.72 18.40
CA ILE A 295 -8.22 2.63 17.58
C ILE A 295 -7.05 2.01 18.35
N PRO A 296 -7.12 0.75 18.78
CA PRO A 296 -5.99 0.12 19.47
C PRO A 296 -4.82 -0.12 18.50
N LEU A 297 -3.61 -0.06 19.02
CA LEU A 297 -2.42 -0.48 18.30
C LEU A 297 -2.33 -2.01 18.34
N LEU A 298 -2.18 -2.61 17.16
CA LEU A 298 -1.85 -4.02 16.99
C LEU A 298 -0.35 -4.20 17.23
N LYS A 299 0.05 -4.21 18.50
CA LYS A 299 1.45 -4.38 18.95
C LYS A 299 1.93 -5.83 18.78
N ARG A 300 3.24 -6.02 18.79
CA ARG A 300 3.91 -7.32 18.78
C ARG A 300 3.40 -8.22 19.90
N GLY A 301 3.19 -9.50 19.58
CA GLY A 301 2.67 -10.51 20.50
C GLY A 301 1.15 -10.48 20.69
N MET A 302 0.42 -9.58 20.03
CA MET A 302 -1.04 -9.51 20.12
C MET A 302 -1.74 -10.35 19.05
N ASN A 303 -2.68 -11.20 19.48
CA ASN A 303 -3.73 -11.77 18.63
C ASN A 303 -4.98 -10.90 18.76
N HIS A 304 -5.19 -9.96 17.82
CA HIS A 304 -6.29 -9.01 17.90
C HIS A 304 -6.80 -8.56 16.52
N SER A 305 -8.10 -8.32 16.42
CA SER A 305 -8.77 -7.84 15.22
C SER A 305 -9.38 -6.45 15.39
N ILE A 306 -9.36 -5.64 14.34
CA ILE A 306 -10.07 -4.36 14.26
C ILE A 306 -10.98 -4.40 13.03
N THR A 307 -12.29 -4.23 13.22
CA THR A 307 -13.24 -4.04 12.13
C THR A 307 -13.73 -2.60 12.11
N MET A 308 -13.56 -1.93 10.97
CA MET A 308 -14.00 -0.55 10.74
C MET A 308 -14.71 -0.44 9.39
N SER A 309 -15.47 0.63 9.18
CA SER A 309 -16.10 0.90 7.89
C SER A 309 -15.07 1.40 6.87
N GLN A 310 -15.38 1.19 5.58
CA GLN A 310 -14.60 1.77 4.49
C GLN A 310 -14.62 3.32 4.53
N GLU A 311 -15.69 3.93 5.06
CA GLU A 311 -15.78 5.39 5.25
C GLU A 311 -14.83 5.87 6.36
N GLN A 312 -14.72 5.12 7.47
CA GLN A 312 -13.73 5.37 8.52
C GLN A 312 -12.30 5.25 7.97
N ALA A 313 -12.02 4.21 7.19
CA ALA A 313 -10.73 4.04 6.51
C ALA A 313 -10.42 5.21 5.56
N ALA A 314 -11.39 5.69 4.77
CA ALA A 314 -11.22 6.85 3.89
C ALA A 314 -10.90 8.13 4.66
N CYS A 315 -11.56 8.37 5.80
CA CYS A 315 -11.26 9.49 6.69
C CYS A 315 -9.82 9.42 7.23
N LEU A 316 -9.38 8.24 7.68
CA LEU A 316 -8.00 8.02 8.15
C LEU A 316 -6.97 8.27 7.03
N LEU A 317 -7.22 7.79 5.82
CA LEU A 317 -6.31 8.01 4.68
C LEU A 317 -6.28 9.46 4.22
N ALA A 318 -7.39 10.19 4.31
CA ALA A 318 -7.38 11.62 4.01
C ALA A 318 -6.52 12.38 5.03
N ASN A 319 -6.61 12.03 6.32
CA ASN A 319 -5.73 12.56 7.36
C ASN A 319 -4.24 12.23 7.12
N ALA A 320 -3.96 11.01 6.65
CA ALA A 320 -2.61 10.59 6.26
C ALA A 320 -2.07 11.36 5.04
N PHE A 321 -2.94 11.61 4.05
CA PHE A 321 -2.61 12.41 2.86
C PHE A 321 -2.22 13.84 3.22
N PHE A 322 -2.94 14.45 4.17
CA PHE A 322 -2.64 15.78 4.72
C PHE A 322 -1.61 15.76 5.86
N CYS A 323 -0.96 14.62 6.10
CA CYS A 323 0.13 14.49 7.06
C CYS A 323 -0.21 14.92 8.50
N THR A 324 -1.46 14.71 8.92
CA THR A 324 -1.98 15.26 10.19
C THR A 324 -1.66 14.40 11.42
N PHE A 325 -1.32 13.11 11.25
CA PHE A 325 -1.09 12.24 12.40
C PHE A 325 0.13 12.70 13.23
N PRO A 326 -0.06 13.06 14.51
CA PRO A 326 1.00 13.59 15.34
C PRO A 326 2.00 12.50 15.74
N ARG A 327 3.22 12.91 16.10
CA ARG A 327 4.33 11.98 16.50
C ARG A 327 4.76 10.97 15.42
N ARG A 328 4.21 11.03 14.20
CA ARG A 328 4.53 10.11 13.08
C ARG A 328 5.50 10.66 12.04
N ASN A 329 6.06 11.85 12.26
CA ASN A 329 6.94 12.53 11.30
C ASN A 329 8.43 12.55 11.73
N SER A 330 8.76 12.07 12.94
CA SER A 330 10.15 12.05 13.45
C SER A 330 10.53 10.65 13.89
N ARG A 331 11.80 10.26 13.71
CA ARG A 331 12.36 8.97 14.19
C ARG A 331 12.53 8.89 15.72
N LYS A 332 11.76 9.65 16.50
CA LYS A 332 11.75 9.56 17.97
C LYS A 332 11.17 8.21 18.42
N ALA A 333 11.52 7.78 19.64
CA ALA A 333 11.34 6.41 20.13
C ALA A 333 9.90 5.83 20.01
N GLU A 334 8.86 6.63 20.28
CA GLU A 334 7.49 6.12 20.51
C GLU A 334 6.92 5.26 19.37
N TYR A 335 6.99 5.74 18.12
CA TYR A 335 6.48 5.01 16.95
C TYR A 335 7.61 4.49 16.05
N SER A 336 8.83 4.33 16.59
CA SER A 336 10.00 3.88 15.81
C SER A 336 9.81 2.48 15.19
N ASN A 337 9.00 1.63 15.84
CA ASN A 337 8.70 0.28 15.36
C ASN A 337 7.37 0.18 14.57
N PHE A 338 6.81 1.31 14.13
CA PHE A 338 5.64 1.37 13.26
C PHE A 338 6.01 1.92 11.88
N PRO A 339 5.31 1.52 10.80
CA PRO A 339 5.53 2.08 9.47
C PRO A 339 5.14 3.57 9.39
N ASP A 340 5.67 4.29 8.41
CA ASP A 340 5.25 5.67 8.12
C ASP A 340 3.80 5.71 7.64
N ILE A 341 2.92 6.47 8.28
CA ILE A 341 1.53 6.66 7.83
C ILE A 341 1.33 7.94 7.02
N ASN A 342 1.98 9.04 7.38
CA ASN A 342 1.82 10.33 6.70
C ASN A 342 2.49 10.34 5.33
N PHE A 343 1.86 11.00 4.34
CA PHE A 343 2.26 10.90 2.94
C PHE A 343 3.34 11.90 2.53
N PHE A 344 4.09 12.52 3.44
CA PHE A 344 5.06 13.57 3.07
C PHE A 344 6.11 13.09 2.05
N ARG A 345 6.59 11.84 2.17
CA ARG A 345 7.51 11.20 1.19
C ARG A 345 6.87 10.92 -0.18
N LEU A 346 5.53 10.80 -0.23
CA LEU A 346 4.64 11.22 -1.34
C LEU A 346 5.17 12.24 -2.31
N PHE A 347 5.46 13.39 -1.71
CA PHE A 347 5.46 14.68 -2.37
C PHE A 347 6.88 15.18 -2.61
N GLU A 348 7.89 14.48 -2.09
CA GLU A 348 9.32 14.80 -2.26
C GLU A 348 9.87 14.27 -3.59
N GLY A 349 10.92 14.90 -4.14
CA GLY A 349 11.68 14.38 -5.30
C GLY A 349 10.89 14.27 -6.62
N SER A 350 11.58 14.07 -7.75
CA SER A 350 10.98 14.18 -9.10
C SER A 350 10.71 12.86 -9.81
N SER A 351 10.66 11.74 -9.08
CA SER A 351 10.49 10.42 -9.70
C SER A 351 9.15 10.28 -10.42
N PRO A 352 9.12 9.88 -11.72
CA PRO A 352 7.89 9.65 -12.47
C PRO A 352 6.96 8.63 -11.81
N LYS A 353 7.52 7.66 -11.08
CA LYS A 353 6.76 6.66 -10.30
C LYS A 353 5.78 7.32 -9.31
N LYS A 354 6.18 8.42 -8.69
CA LYS A 354 5.33 9.14 -7.71
C LYS A 354 4.10 9.74 -8.38
N ILE A 355 4.20 10.17 -9.63
CA ILE A 355 3.05 10.67 -10.41
C ILE A 355 2.03 9.55 -10.61
N GLU A 356 2.48 8.36 -10.98
CA GLU A 356 1.59 7.21 -11.17
C GLU A 356 0.96 6.75 -9.86
N LYS A 357 1.73 6.72 -8.75
CA LYS A 357 1.17 6.50 -7.40
C LYS A 357 0.07 7.49 -7.05
N LEU A 358 0.33 8.79 -7.28
CA LEU A 358 -0.63 9.85 -7.00
C LEU A 358 -1.89 9.71 -7.85
N LYS A 359 -1.78 9.38 -9.14
CA LYS A 359 -2.96 9.08 -9.98
C LYS A 359 -3.82 7.96 -9.39
N THR A 360 -3.18 6.87 -8.95
CA THR A 360 -3.86 5.72 -8.35
C THR A 360 -4.58 6.11 -7.04
N LEU A 361 -3.91 6.86 -6.15
CA LEU A 361 -4.51 7.34 -4.89
C LEU A 361 -5.62 8.37 -5.14
N MET A 362 -5.44 9.28 -6.10
CA MET A 362 -6.48 10.26 -6.47
C MET A 362 -7.73 9.58 -7.03
N CYS A 363 -7.57 8.47 -7.76
CA CYS A 363 -8.71 7.66 -8.20
C CYS A 363 -9.53 7.17 -6.99
N TYR A 364 -8.86 6.67 -5.94
CA TYR A 364 -9.51 6.25 -4.71
C TYR A 364 -10.24 7.41 -4.00
N PHE A 365 -9.53 8.52 -3.72
CA PHE A 365 -10.14 9.66 -3.03
C PHE A 365 -11.33 10.23 -3.80
N LYS A 366 -11.24 10.31 -5.13
CA LYS A 366 -12.36 10.68 -5.98
C LYS A 366 -13.54 9.72 -5.81
N SER A 367 -13.30 8.41 -5.92
CA SER A 367 -14.36 7.40 -5.81
C SER A 367 -15.10 7.46 -4.47
N VAL A 368 -14.38 7.52 -3.35
CA VAL A 368 -15.00 7.50 -2.00
C VAL A 368 -15.67 8.82 -1.62
N THR A 369 -15.28 9.94 -2.24
CA THR A 369 -15.92 11.24 -2.04
C THR A 369 -17.15 11.45 -2.93
N GLU A 370 -17.16 10.88 -4.15
CA GLU A 370 -18.33 10.88 -5.04
C GLU A 370 -19.39 9.87 -4.58
N GLN A 371 -18.97 8.69 -4.15
CA GLN A 371 -19.86 7.63 -3.67
C GLN A 371 -19.36 7.07 -2.34
N LYS A 372 -20.13 7.31 -1.27
CA LYS A 372 -19.81 6.80 0.07
C LYS A 372 -19.74 5.28 0.06
N PRO A 373 -18.62 4.68 0.51
CA PRO A 373 -18.51 3.23 0.56
C PRO A 373 -19.33 2.68 1.74
N THR A 374 -19.95 1.51 1.53
CA THR A 374 -20.94 0.94 2.46
C THR A 374 -20.48 -0.34 3.15
N GLY A 375 -19.23 -0.75 2.91
CA GLY A 375 -18.69 -1.99 3.47
C GLY A 375 -17.85 -1.80 4.72
N LEU A 376 -17.38 -2.94 5.22
CA LEU A 376 -16.42 -3.04 6.31
C LEU A 376 -15.09 -3.61 5.83
N VAL A 377 -14.03 -3.33 6.60
CA VAL A 377 -12.71 -3.94 6.47
C VAL A 377 -12.27 -4.43 7.85
N THR A 378 -11.73 -5.65 7.91
CA THR A 378 -11.17 -6.23 9.13
C THR A 378 -9.65 -6.38 8.98
N PHE A 379 -8.91 -5.93 9.99
CA PHE A 379 -7.47 -6.11 10.13
C PHE A 379 -7.21 -7.02 11.32
N THR A 380 -6.50 -8.13 11.13
CA THR A 380 -6.23 -9.12 12.18
C THR A 380 -4.74 -9.35 12.27
N ARG A 381 -4.11 -8.92 13.37
CA ARG A 381 -2.75 -9.37 13.71
C ARG A 381 -2.88 -10.76 14.34
N LYS A 382 -2.09 -11.69 13.82
CA LYS A 382 -2.06 -13.07 14.29
C LYS A 382 -0.64 -13.46 14.66
N VAL A 383 -0.51 -14.14 15.79
CA VAL A 383 0.72 -14.71 16.31
C VAL A 383 0.59 -16.23 16.27
N LEU A 384 1.64 -16.89 15.79
CA LEU A 384 1.78 -18.33 15.87
C LEU A 384 2.32 -18.72 17.24
N ASP A 385 1.45 -19.24 18.10
CA ASP A 385 1.82 -19.66 19.46
C ASP A 385 2.67 -20.93 19.48
N LYS A 386 2.35 -21.89 18.60
CA LYS A 386 3.06 -23.17 18.49
C LYS A 386 3.32 -23.50 17.03
N SER A 387 4.59 -23.65 16.68
CA SER A 387 5.00 -24.09 15.35
C SER A 387 4.80 -25.59 15.16
N PRO A 388 4.45 -26.05 13.95
CA PRO A 388 4.47 -27.48 13.61
C PRO A 388 5.85 -28.10 13.83
N ILE A 389 5.88 -29.38 14.22
CA ILE A 389 7.12 -30.17 14.25
C ILE A 389 7.35 -30.74 12.85
N TRP A 390 7.87 -29.90 11.96
CA TRP A 390 7.98 -30.17 10.52
C TRP A 390 8.51 -31.56 10.19
N ARG A 391 9.65 -31.96 10.78
CA ARG A 391 10.31 -33.27 10.53
C ARG A 391 9.46 -34.50 10.82
N SER A 392 8.43 -34.36 11.65
CA SER A 392 7.55 -35.48 12.05
C SER A 392 6.20 -35.46 11.36
N SER A 393 5.90 -34.39 10.60
CA SER A 393 4.61 -34.24 9.96
C SER A 393 4.37 -35.35 8.94
N GLN A 394 3.22 -36.02 9.08
CA GLN A 394 2.75 -37.04 8.14
C GLN A 394 1.79 -36.46 7.10
N THR A 395 1.58 -35.15 7.12
CA THR A 395 0.68 -34.45 6.19
C THR A 395 1.16 -34.65 4.76
N ARG A 396 0.22 -34.82 3.82
CA ARG A 396 0.52 -34.95 2.39
C ARG A 396 0.37 -33.60 1.70
N LEU A 397 1.14 -33.38 0.64
CA LEU A 397 0.97 -32.22 -0.22
C LEU A 397 -0.46 -32.14 -0.78
N THR A 398 -1.00 -30.93 -0.82
CA THR A 398 -2.32 -30.60 -1.34
C THR A 398 -2.27 -30.33 -2.85
N LYS A 399 -3.41 -29.95 -3.45
CA LYS A 399 -3.48 -29.70 -4.90
C LYS A 399 -2.68 -28.44 -5.25
N LEU A 400 -2.02 -28.49 -6.41
CA LEU A 400 -1.29 -27.37 -7.00
C LEU A 400 -1.91 -27.01 -8.34
N HIS A 401 -2.27 -25.75 -8.52
CA HIS A 401 -2.37 -25.08 -9.81
C HIS A 401 -1.15 -24.17 -9.96
N ILE A 402 -0.43 -24.24 -11.08
CA ILE A 402 0.70 -23.36 -11.33
C ILE A 402 0.66 -22.81 -12.75
N THR A 403 0.88 -21.51 -12.91
CA THR A 403 0.72 -20.78 -14.17
C THR A 403 1.79 -19.72 -14.34
N CYS A 404 2.23 -19.51 -15.59
CA CYS A 404 3.11 -18.41 -15.96
C CYS A 404 2.34 -17.12 -16.32
N GLU A 405 1.05 -17.23 -16.60
CA GLU A 405 0.16 -16.10 -16.85
C GLU A 405 -0.71 -15.78 -15.63
N GLY A 406 -1.23 -14.56 -15.58
CA GLY A 406 -2.15 -14.10 -14.54
C GLY A 406 -1.47 -13.42 -13.36
N THR A 407 -2.28 -12.92 -12.44
CA THR A 407 -1.86 -12.23 -11.22
C THR A 407 -2.62 -12.75 -10.00
N ILE A 408 -2.05 -12.51 -8.82
CA ILE A 408 -2.67 -12.93 -7.55
C ILE A 408 -4.00 -12.20 -7.34
N GLU A 409 -4.05 -10.91 -7.66
CA GLU A 409 -5.22 -10.05 -7.45
C GLU A 409 -6.38 -10.33 -8.42
N ASP A 410 -6.08 -10.62 -9.70
CA ASP A 410 -7.13 -10.80 -10.71
C ASP A 410 -7.60 -12.27 -10.78
N ASP A 411 -6.67 -13.22 -10.86
CA ASP A 411 -6.98 -14.64 -11.06
C ASP A 411 -7.16 -15.43 -9.74
N GLY A 412 -6.61 -14.89 -8.65
CA GLY A 412 -6.77 -15.39 -7.29
C GLY A 412 -8.03 -14.88 -6.57
N SER A 413 -9.01 -14.31 -7.28
CA SER A 413 -10.25 -13.81 -6.65
C SER A 413 -10.94 -14.87 -5.77
N GLY A 414 -11.33 -14.49 -4.54
CA GLY A 414 -11.89 -15.40 -3.55
C GLY A 414 -10.89 -16.36 -2.89
N MET A 415 -9.62 -16.39 -3.29
CA MET A 415 -8.56 -17.13 -2.59
C MET A 415 -7.95 -16.29 -1.46
N LEU A 416 -7.14 -16.93 -0.60
CA LEU A 416 -6.25 -16.18 0.31
C LEU A 416 -5.06 -15.66 -0.49
N GLN A 417 -5.00 -14.35 -0.67
CA GLN A 417 -4.03 -13.71 -1.54
C GLN A 417 -2.81 -13.26 -0.74
N VAL A 418 -1.63 -13.71 -1.15
CA VAL A 418 -0.39 -13.41 -0.43
C VAL A 418 0.15 -12.05 -0.86
N ASP A 419 0.37 -11.20 0.13
CA ASP A 419 1.16 -9.98 0.03
C ASP A 419 2.62 -10.29 0.41
N PHE A 420 3.55 -10.00 -0.51
CA PHE A 420 4.99 -10.25 -0.33
C PHE A 420 5.59 -9.14 0.50
N ALA A 421 5.21 -9.12 1.77
CA ALA A 421 5.31 -7.96 2.61
C ALA A 421 6.74 -7.63 3.05
N ASN A 422 6.95 -6.38 3.44
CA ASN A 422 7.97 -6.01 4.40
C ASN A 422 7.46 -6.24 5.83
N LYS A 423 8.34 -6.51 6.80
CA LYS A 423 7.95 -6.59 8.23
C LYS A 423 7.23 -5.31 8.70
N PHE A 424 7.58 -4.16 8.12
CA PHE A 424 6.80 -2.93 8.19
C PHE A 424 5.77 -2.94 7.04
N VAL A 425 4.57 -3.45 7.33
CA VAL A 425 3.50 -3.67 6.33
C VAL A 425 3.28 -2.47 5.40
N GLY A 426 3.08 -2.76 4.11
CA GLY A 426 2.98 -1.78 3.04
C GLY A 426 4.33 -1.22 2.56
N GLY A 427 5.45 -1.69 3.10
CA GLY A 427 6.80 -1.37 2.65
C GLY A 427 7.03 0.12 2.36
N GLY A 428 7.44 0.42 1.13
CA GLY A 428 7.68 1.77 0.63
C GLY A 428 6.47 2.43 -0.04
N VAL A 429 5.23 2.04 0.28
CA VAL A 429 4.03 2.53 -0.43
C VAL A 429 3.91 4.05 -0.34
N THR A 430 4.18 4.62 0.84
CA THR A 430 4.19 6.08 1.08
C THR A 430 5.51 6.77 0.70
N SER A 431 6.43 6.07 0.03
CA SER A 431 7.72 6.60 -0.41
C SER A 431 8.06 6.16 -1.85
N THR A 432 9.16 5.45 -2.08
CA THR A 432 9.72 5.13 -3.41
C THR A 432 9.44 3.70 -3.89
N GLY A 433 9.04 2.79 -2.99
CA GLY A 433 8.75 1.38 -3.29
C GLY A 433 7.60 1.24 -4.27
N LEU A 434 7.70 0.34 -5.25
CA LEU A 434 6.65 0.13 -6.25
C LEU A 434 6.72 -1.29 -6.83
N VAL A 435 6.91 -2.28 -5.95
CA VAL A 435 6.90 -3.70 -6.29
C VAL A 435 5.56 -4.31 -5.87
N GLN A 436 5.46 -5.64 -5.71
CA GLN A 436 4.19 -6.34 -5.51
C GLN A 436 3.37 -5.77 -4.32
N GLU A 437 3.97 -5.61 -3.15
CA GLU A 437 3.30 -5.08 -1.95
C GLU A 437 2.77 -3.66 -2.17
N GLU A 438 3.63 -2.72 -2.62
CA GLU A 438 3.18 -1.34 -2.78
C GLU A 438 2.15 -1.17 -3.90
N ILE A 439 2.28 -1.93 -5.00
CA ILE A 439 1.27 -1.93 -6.06
C ILE A 439 -0.07 -2.36 -5.48
N ARG A 440 -0.09 -3.43 -4.66
CA ARG A 440 -1.32 -3.93 -4.06
C ARG A 440 -1.95 -2.90 -3.12
N PHE A 441 -1.13 -2.25 -2.30
CA PHE A 441 -1.59 -1.17 -1.41
C PHE A 441 -2.06 0.08 -2.17
N LEU A 442 -1.59 0.34 -3.39
CA LEU A 442 -2.06 1.45 -4.22
C LEU A 442 -3.39 1.16 -4.90
N ILE A 443 -3.59 -0.07 -5.41
CA ILE A 443 -4.86 -0.42 -6.07
C ILE A 443 -5.98 -0.75 -5.08
N ASN A 444 -5.63 -1.14 -3.84
CA ASN A 444 -6.52 -1.31 -2.70
C ASN A 444 -6.10 -0.39 -1.52
N PRO A 445 -6.31 0.94 -1.61
CA PRO A 445 -5.74 1.91 -0.64
C PRO A 445 -6.12 1.72 0.81
N GLU A 446 -7.25 1.07 1.09
CA GLU A 446 -7.69 0.73 2.45
C GLU A 446 -6.63 -0.10 3.21
N LEU A 447 -5.76 -0.83 2.50
CA LEU A 447 -4.59 -1.52 3.09
C LEU A 447 -3.61 -0.55 3.76
N ILE A 448 -3.43 0.66 3.23
CA ILE A 448 -2.49 1.67 3.76
C ILE A 448 -2.85 2.05 5.20
N VAL A 449 -4.13 1.97 5.57
CA VAL A 449 -4.60 2.26 6.95
C VAL A 449 -3.94 1.34 7.97
N SER A 450 -3.60 0.10 7.60
CA SER A 450 -2.92 -0.83 8.52
C SER A 450 -1.62 -0.27 9.11
N ARG A 451 -0.91 0.60 8.37
CA ARG A 451 0.32 1.27 8.79
C ARG A 451 0.13 2.22 9.97
N LEU A 452 -1.12 2.68 10.19
CA LEU A 452 -1.45 3.57 11.30
C LEU A 452 -1.31 2.85 12.64
N PHE A 453 -1.72 1.58 12.72
CA PHE A 453 -1.87 0.84 13.98
C PHE A 453 -1.15 -0.51 14.02
N THR A 454 -0.46 -0.95 12.98
CA THR A 454 0.26 -2.24 12.99
C THR A 454 1.74 -2.02 13.26
N GLU A 455 2.24 -2.54 14.38
CA GLU A 455 3.67 -2.58 14.69
C GLU A 455 4.40 -3.54 13.72
N ALA A 456 5.71 -3.41 13.53
CA ALA A 456 6.51 -4.34 12.74
C ALA A 456 6.22 -5.81 13.11
N LEU A 457 6.05 -6.66 12.10
CA LEU A 457 5.81 -8.09 12.28
C LEU A 457 7.08 -8.81 12.77
N ASP A 458 6.92 -9.66 13.78
CA ASP A 458 7.95 -10.59 14.24
C ASP A 458 7.92 -11.90 13.44
N ASP A 459 8.93 -12.75 13.60
CA ASP A 459 9.11 -13.97 12.80
C ASP A 459 7.92 -14.97 12.87
N ASN A 460 7.15 -14.92 13.95
CA ASN A 460 5.98 -15.78 14.16
C ASN A 460 4.64 -15.05 13.94
N GLU A 461 4.63 -13.87 13.32
CA GLU A 461 3.42 -13.06 13.15
C GLU A 461 3.04 -12.85 11.68
N CYS A 462 1.76 -12.57 11.44
CA CYS A 462 1.27 -12.07 10.15
C CYS A 462 0.13 -11.05 10.36
N LEU A 463 -0.17 -10.29 9.32
CA LEU A 463 -1.35 -9.43 9.27
C LEU A 463 -2.31 -9.94 8.19
N ILE A 464 -3.56 -10.19 8.57
CA ILE A 464 -4.62 -10.61 7.66
C ILE A 464 -5.59 -9.43 7.49
N ILE A 465 -5.88 -9.04 6.26
CA ILE A 465 -6.84 -7.99 5.94
C ILE A 465 -7.96 -8.58 5.08
N THR A 466 -9.20 -8.44 5.54
CA THR A 466 -10.40 -8.91 4.81
C THR A 466 -11.31 -7.74 4.50
N GLY A 467 -11.76 -7.63 3.26
CA GLY A 467 -12.81 -6.69 2.88
C GLY A 467 -12.37 -5.49 2.05
N THR A 468 -11.08 -5.35 1.77
CA THR A 468 -10.57 -4.22 0.99
C THR A 468 -11.12 -4.25 -0.42
N GLN A 469 -11.44 -3.07 -0.95
CA GLN A 469 -11.90 -2.90 -2.31
C GLN A 469 -10.77 -2.49 -3.26
N GLN A 470 -10.80 -2.99 -4.49
CA GLN A 470 -9.92 -2.52 -5.56
C GLN A 470 -10.54 -1.31 -6.27
N PHE A 471 -9.79 -0.21 -6.35
CA PHE A 471 -10.25 1.05 -6.96
C PHE A 471 -9.57 1.38 -8.28
N SER A 472 -8.41 0.78 -8.55
CA SER A 472 -7.63 1.09 -9.75
C SER A 472 -7.15 -0.15 -10.48
N LYS A 473 -7.05 -0.04 -11.79
CA LYS A 473 -6.31 -0.94 -12.68
C LYS A 473 -4.91 -0.39 -12.88
N TYR A 474 -3.99 -1.23 -13.31
CA TYR A 474 -2.63 -0.82 -13.63
C TYR A 474 -2.01 -1.67 -14.73
N THR A 475 -0.88 -1.23 -15.25
CA THR A 475 0.01 -2.00 -16.11
C THR A 475 1.45 -1.79 -15.69
N GLY A 476 2.36 -2.67 -16.11
CA GLY A 476 3.77 -2.59 -15.77
C GLY A 476 4.07 -2.90 -14.29
N TYR A 477 5.33 -2.73 -13.91
CA TYR A 477 5.85 -3.08 -12.59
C TYR A 477 7.07 -2.23 -12.27
N SER A 478 7.26 -1.84 -11.00
CA SER A 478 8.40 -0.99 -10.59
C SER A 478 8.52 0.28 -11.45
N GLN A 479 9.56 0.39 -12.27
CA GLN A 479 9.83 1.57 -13.10
C GLN A 479 8.84 1.75 -14.25
N THR A 480 8.16 0.69 -14.70
CA THR A 480 7.19 0.74 -15.80
C THR A 480 5.74 0.79 -15.32
N TYR A 481 5.51 0.84 -14.00
CA TYR A 481 4.17 0.95 -13.45
C TYR A 481 3.45 2.18 -14.00
N GLN A 482 2.21 1.97 -14.45
CA GLN A 482 1.32 3.02 -14.92
C GLN A 482 -0.08 2.78 -14.40
N TRP A 483 -0.74 3.84 -13.94
CA TRP A 483 -2.15 3.79 -13.58
C TRP A 483 -2.99 3.53 -14.83
N GLY A 484 -3.81 2.47 -14.79
CA GLY A 484 -4.56 1.94 -15.92
C GLY A 484 -6.03 2.35 -15.97
N GLY A 485 -6.48 3.23 -15.06
CA GLY A 485 -7.89 3.64 -14.97
C GLY A 485 -8.58 3.17 -13.69
N SER A 486 -9.81 3.66 -13.46
CA SER A 486 -10.66 3.22 -12.35
C SER A 486 -11.08 1.76 -12.51
N HIS A 487 -11.17 1.04 -11.40
CA HIS A 487 -11.70 -0.31 -11.32
C HIS A 487 -13.09 -0.29 -10.66
N GLN A 488 -14.02 -1.10 -11.19
CA GLN A 488 -15.34 -1.31 -10.60
C GLN A 488 -15.36 -2.70 -9.96
N ASP A 489 -15.22 -2.73 -8.64
CA ASP A 489 -15.07 -3.98 -7.90
C ASP A 489 -16.42 -4.70 -7.73
N ALA A 490 -16.57 -5.79 -8.48
CA ALA A 490 -17.73 -6.65 -8.46
C ALA A 490 -17.63 -7.80 -7.44
N THR A 491 -16.55 -7.87 -6.65
CA THR A 491 -16.34 -8.94 -5.66
C THR A 491 -17.51 -8.98 -4.68
N PRO A 492 -18.12 -10.16 -4.43
CA PRO A 492 -19.24 -10.26 -3.51
C PRO A 492 -18.85 -9.82 -2.09
N ARG A 493 -19.86 -9.57 -1.25
CA ARG A 493 -19.67 -9.25 0.16
C ARG A 493 -20.13 -10.40 1.05
N ASP A 494 -19.43 -10.64 2.14
CA ASP A 494 -19.79 -11.62 3.17
C ASP A 494 -20.90 -11.12 4.10
N GLY A 495 -21.26 -11.93 5.11
CA GLY A 495 -22.29 -11.58 6.10
C GLY A 495 -21.98 -10.31 6.91
N TRP A 496 -20.70 -9.91 7.01
CA TRP A 496 -20.27 -8.67 7.68
C TRP A 496 -20.14 -7.49 6.71
N GLN A 497 -20.63 -7.62 5.48
CA GLN A 497 -20.51 -6.60 4.43
C GLN A 497 -19.05 -6.30 4.01
N ARG A 498 -18.12 -7.22 4.26
CA ARG A 498 -16.72 -7.14 3.77
C ARG A 498 -16.67 -7.73 2.38
N ARG A 499 -15.89 -7.14 1.45
CA ARG A 499 -15.60 -7.82 0.17
C ARG A 499 -14.96 -9.19 0.44
N CYS A 500 -15.30 -10.20 -0.35
CA CYS A 500 -14.69 -11.54 -0.30
C CYS A 500 -13.26 -11.55 -0.86
N THR A 501 -12.46 -10.58 -0.43
CA THR A 501 -11.05 -10.40 -0.71
C THR A 501 -10.31 -10.52 0.61
N GLU A 502 -9.55 -11.59 0.78
CA GLU A 502 -8.71 -11.83 1.96
C GLU A 502 -7.24 -11.78 1.53
N ILE A 503 -6.48 -10.87 2.14
CA ILE A 503 -5.06 -10.64 1.86
C ILE A 503 -4.28 -10.95 3.12
N VAL A 504 -3.14 -11.63 3.00
CA VAL A 504 -2.24 -11.89 4.13
C VAL A 504 -0.84 -11.36 3.84
N ALA A 505 -0.38 -10.46 4.70
CA ALA A 505 0.97 -9.93 4.70
C ALA A 505 1.88 -10.86 5.50
N ILE A 506 2.83 -11.47 4.79
CA ILE A 506 3.93 -12.26 5.36
C ILE A 506 5.25 -11.78 4.80
N ASP A 507 6.19 -11.43 5.67
CA ASP A 507 7.50 -10.93 5.29
C ASP A 507 8.50 -12.07 5.14
N ALA A 508 9.20 -12.15 4.00
CA ALA A 508 10.30 -13.09 3.80
C ALA A 508 11.61 -12.53 4.38
N MET A 509 12.56 -13.40 4.69
CA MET A 509 13.91 -12.96 5.03
C MET A 509 14.62 -12.40 3.80
N GLN A 510 15.44 -11.37 4.01
CA GLN A 510 16.34 -10.86 2.98
C GLN A 510 17.68 -11.58 3.06
N PHE A 511 18.08 -12.23 1.97
CA PHE A 511 19.36 -12.95 1.85
C PHE A 511 20.33 -12.15 1.00
N ARG A 512 21.44 -11.70 1.61
CA ARG A 512 22.56 -11.08 0.89
C ARG A 512 23.52 -12.11 0.31
N ASN A 513 23.65 -13.24 1.01
CA ASN A 513 24.37 -14.41 0.54
C ASN A 513 23.37 -15.52 0.19
N PHE A 514 23.35 -15.91 -1.09
CA PHE A 514 22.39 -16.86 -1.64
C PHE A 514 22.38 -18.21 -0.89
N LEU A 515 23.50 -18.67 -0.34
CA LEU A 515 23.56 -19.98 0.31
C LEU A 515 22.98 -19.99 1.73
N GLU A 516 22.80 -18.82 2.37
CA GLU A 516 22.31 -18.74 3.74
C GLU A 516 20.88 -19.29 3.90
N GLN A 517 20.05 -19.15 2.86
CA GLN A 517 18.65 -19.56 2.89
C GLN A 517 18.45 -21.07 3.05
N PHE A 518 19.48 -21.88 2.80
CA PHE A 518 19.44 -23.33 2.93
C PHE A 518 19.80 -23.82 4.35
N HIS A 519 20.22 -22.92 5.25
CA HIS A 519 20.37 -23.28 6.65
C HIS A 519 19.02 -23.62 7.27
N LEU A 520 19.02 -24.64 8.15
CA LEU A 520 17.79 -25.21 8.70
C LEU A 520 16.95 -24.20 9.50
N ASP A 521 17.60 -23.29 10.24
CA ASP A 521 16.93 -22.22 10.97
C ASP A 521 16.21 -21.26 10.02
N LYS A 522 16.82 -20.91 8.89
CA LYS A 522 16.24 -20.04 7.85
C LYS A 522 15.07 -20.74 7.15
N ILE A 523 15.22 -22.01 6.78
CA ILE A 523 14.13 -22.83 6.22
C ILE A 523 12.95 -22.89 7.20
N THR A 524 13.22 -23.17 8.48
CA THR A 524 12.19 -23.29 9.52
C THR A 524 11.48 -21.97 9.75
N ARG A 525 12.22 -20.85 9.76
CA ARG A 525 11.64 -19.51 9.89
C ARG A 525 10.63 -19.24 8.77
N GLU A 526 11.01 -19.50 7.52
CA GLU A 526 10.15 -19.23 6.36
C GLU A 526 8.92 -20.16 6.32
N LEU A 527 9.09 -21.43 6.70
CA LEU A 527 7.97 -22.36 6.89
C LEU A 527 6.98 -21.87 7.95
N ASN A 528 7.48 -21.48 9.12
CA ASN A 528 6.65 -20.97 10.21
C ASN A 528 5.92 -19.69 9.84
N LYS A 529 6.59 -18.77 9.14
CA LYS A 529 5.99 -17.51 8.65
C LYS A 529 4.85 -17.79 7.67
N ALA A 530 5.08 -18.62 6.65
CA ALA A 530 4.05 -19.00 5.69
C ALA A 530 2.89 -19.74 6.37
N TYR A 531 3.19 -20.68 7.27
CA TYR A 531 2.17 -21.40 8.04
C TYR A 531 1.33 -20.47 8.93
N CYS A 532 1.96 -19.49 9.58
CA CYS A 532 1.25 -18.45 10.35
C CYS A 532 0.24 -17.72 9.46
N GLY A 533 0.66 -17.33 8.25
CA GLY A 533 -0.20 -16.70 7.26
C GLY A 533 -1.38 -17.57 6.78
N PHE A 534 -1.13 -18.86 6.54
CA PHE A 534 -2.10 -19.74 5.87
C PHE A 534 -3.07 -20.44 6.83
N SER A 535 -2.62 -20.75 8.05
CA SER A 535 -3.42 -21.51 9.02
C SER A 535 -4.61 -20.71 9.54
N ARG A 536 -5.73 -21.40 9.77
CA ARG A 536 -6.92 -20.91 10.48
C ARG A 536 -7.39 -22.01 11.43
N PRO A 537 -6.81 -22.10 12.65
CA PRO A 537 -6.99 -23.26 13.53
C PRO A 537 -8.45 -23.59 13.84
N ASP A 538 -9.30 -22.58 13.95
CA ASP A 538 -10.73 -22.73 14.29
C ASP A 538 -11.63 -22.97 13.06
N THR A 539 -11.05 -23.28 11.90
CA THR A 539 -11.80 -23.45 10.64
C THR A 539 -11.50 -24.80 10.00
N ASP A 540 -12.55 -25.55 9.70
CA ASP A 540 -12.47 -26.81 8.95
C ASP A 540 -11.80 -26.57 7.59
N SER A 541 -10.87 -27.46 7.20
CA SER A 541 -10.12 -27.36 5.96
C SER A 541 -11.03 -27.31 4.72
N LYS A 542 -12.23 -27.90 4.75
CA LYS A 542 -13.20 -27.80 3.65
C LYS A 542 -13.70 -26.38 3.43
N ASN A 543 -13.66 -25.54 4.46
CA ASN A 543 -14.08 -24.14 4.44
C ASN A 543 -12.92 -23.16 4.18
N LEU A 544 -11.72 -23.68 3.90
CA LEU A 544 -10.56 -22.86 3.57
C LEU A 544 -10.40 -22.75 2.06
N ALA A 545 -10.41 -21.52 1.56
CA ALA A 545 -10.05 -21.24 0.17
C ALA A 545 -8.61 -21.67 -0.13
N ALA A 546 -8.25 -21.81 -1.41
CA ALA A 546 -6.86 -22.01 -1.80
C ALA A 546 -6.00 -20.77 -1.44
N VAL A 547 -4.68 -20.94 -1.44
CA VAL A 547 -3.71 -19.85 -1.33
C VAL A 547 -3.32 -19.40 -2.74
N ALA A 548 -3.54 -18.14 -3.08
CA ALA A 548 -3.02 -17.52 -4.30
C ALA A 548 -1.71 -16.79 -3.97
N THR A 549 -0.59 -17.32 -4.49
CA THR A 549 0.76 -16.83 -4.19
C THR A 549 1.70 -16.91 -5.40
N GLY A 550 2.98 -16.63 -5.22
CA GLY A 550 4.00 -16.73 -6.25
C GLY A 550 5.40 -16.65 -5.65
N ASN A 551 6.29 -15.93 -6.33
CA ASN A 551 7.72 -15.80 -6.02
C ASN A 551 8.03 -14.95 -4.76
N TRP A 552 7.43 -15.32 -3.62
CA TRP A 552 7.57 -14.66 -2.32
C TRP A 552 9.04 -14.57 -1.87
N GLY A 553 9.52 -13.35 -1.61
CA GLY A 553 10.89 -13.12 -1.15
C GLY A 553 12.00 -13.33 -2.18
N CYS A 554 11.68 -13.53 -3.47
CA CYS A 554 12.67 -13.94 -4.47
C CYS A 554 13.25 -12.77 -5.31
N GLY A 555 12.61 -11.59 -5.28
CA GLY A 555 13.08 -10.41 -6.00
C GLY A 555 14.17 -9.66 -5.23
N VAL A 556 13.83 -8.47 -4.72
CA VAL A 556 14.74 -7.61 -3.94
C VAL A 556 15.31 -8.32 -2.68
N PHE A 557 14.68 -9.40 -2.23
CA PHE A 557 15.04 -10.14 -1.03
C PHE A 557 15.97 -11.34 -1.29
N GLY A 558 16.26 -11.67 -2.56
CA GLY A 558 17.33 -12.63 -2.91
C GLY A 558 17.04 -14.11 -2.66
N GLY A 559 15.79 -14.48 -2.35
CA GLY A 559 15.39 -15.88 -2.18
C GLY A 559 15.38 -16.69 -3.48
N ASP A 560 15.62 -18.00 -3.38
CA ASP A 560 15.49 -18.95 -4.47
C ASP A 560 14.02 -19.31 -4.72
N THR A 561 13.58 -19.18 -5.97
CA THR A 561 12.17 -19.40 -6.36
C THR A 561 11.71 -20.84 -6.20
N ARG A 562 12.58 -21.83 -6.45
CA ARG A 562 12.22 -23.25 -6.33
C ARG A 562 12.11 -23.66 -4.87
N LEU A 563 13.05 -23.22 -4.03
CA LEU A 563 12.99 -23.42 -2.58
C LEU A 563 11.73 -22.76 -2.02
N LYS A 564 11.50 -21.47 -2.29
CA LYS A 564 10.33 -20.73 -1.77
C LYS A 564 9.01 -21.32 -2.25
N ALA A 565 8.91 -21.83 -3.48
CA ALA A 565 7.74 -22.56 -3.93
C ALA A 565 7.50 -23.83 -3.11
N LEU A 566 8.54 -24.64 -2.86
CA LEU A 566 8.44 -25.84 -2.04
C LEU A 566 8.02 -25.52 -0.60
N LEU A 567 8.64 -24.52 0.05
CA LEU A 567 8.29 -24.14 1.43
C LEU A 567 6.82 -23.69 1.54
N GLN A 568 6.33 -22.92 0.56
CA GLN A 568 4.92 -22.51 0.55
C GLN A 568 3.96 -23.69 0.35
N MET A 569 4.31 -24.67 -0.50
CA MET A 569 3.51 -25.90 -0.67
C MET A 569 3.46 -26.73 0.63
N LEU A 570 4.59 -26.86 1.33
CA LEU A 570 4.65 -27.56 2.63
C LEU A 570 3.80 -26.86 3.70
N ALA A 571 3.95 -25.53 3.82
CA ALA A 571 3.18 -24.74 4.77
C ALA A 571 1.67 -24.73 4.45
N ALA A 572 1.29 -24.68 3.17
CA ALA A 572 -0.11 -24.74 2.75
C ALA A 572 -0.72 -26.13 3.00
N ALA A 573 0.05 -27.20 2.75
CA ALA A 573 -0.36 -28.56 3.05
C ALA A 573 -0.64 -28.75 4.55
N GLU A 574 0.30 -28.32 5.41
CA GLU A 574 0.14 -28.36 6.86
C GLU A 574 -1.04 -27.49 7.35
N ALA A 575 -1.36 -26.41 6.63
CA ALA A 575 -2.51 -25.55 6.89
C ALA A 575 -3.83 -26.07 6.27
N GLY A 576 -3.83 -27.21 5.57
CA GLY A 576 -5.02 -27.79 4.94
C GLY A 576 -5.55 -27.00 3.73
N ARG A 577 -4.68 -26.30 3.00
CA ARG A 577 -5.03 -25.46 1.84
C ARG A 577 -4.36 -25.93 0.56
N ASP A 578 -5.10 -25.85 -0.55
CA ASP A 578 -4.55 -26.01 -1.89
C ASP A 578 -3.80 -24.73 -2.32
N VAL A 579 -2.97 -24.81 -3.36
CA VAL A 579 -2.12 -23.69 -3.83
C VAL A 579 -2.40 -23.34 -5.29
N ALA A 580 -2.62 -22.06 -5.56
CA ALA A 580 -2.51 -21.44 -6.88
C ALA A 580 -1.22 -20.60 -6.92
N TYR A 581 -0.24 -21.02 -7.72
CA TYR A 581 1.07 -20.41 -7.80
C TYR A 581 1.26 -19.68 -9.14
N PHE A 582 1.55 -18.38 -9.07
CA PHE A 582 1.81 -17.52 -10.22
C PHE A 582 3.32 -17.28 -10.36
N THR A 583 3.92 -17.75 -11.46
CA THR A 583 5.37 -17.60 -11.69
C THR A 583 5.74 -16.30 -12.39
N PHE A 584 4.75 -15.50 -12.78
CA PHE A 584 4.91 -14.20 -13.44
C PHE A 584 5.82 -14.27 -14.67
N GLY A 585 5.41 -15.03 -15.68
CA GLY A 585 6.10 -15.14 -16.97
C GLY A 585 7.14 -16.25 -17.05
N ASP A 586 7.56 -16.83 -15.92
CA ASP A 586 8.59 -17.88 -15.90
C ASP A 586 7.99 -19.27 -16.17
N ASN A 587 7.99 -19.66 -17.44
CA ASN A 587 7.55 -20.98 -17.92
C ASN A 587 8.42 -22.13 -17.41
N ARG A 588 9.73 -21.88 -17.22
CA ARG A 588 10.65 -22.92 -16.77
C ARG A 588 10.41 -23.22 -15.30
N LEU A 589 10.27 -22.19 -14.47
CA LEU A 589 9.90 -22.35 -13.07
C LEU A 589 8.55 -23.07 -12.91
N MET A 590 7.56 -22.71 -13.72
CA MET A 590 6.24 -23.37 -13.72
C MET A 590 6.39 -24.88 -13.96
N THR A 591 7.16 -25.27 -14.98
CA THR A 591 7.42 -26.67 -15.32
C THR A 591 8.19 -27.39 -14.22
N ASP A 592 9.28 -26.79 -13.73
CA ASP A 592 10.14 -27.40 -12.71
C ASP A 592 9.38 -27.65 -11.39
N VAL A 593 8.60 -26.67 -10.93
CA VAL A 593 7.83 -26.78 -9.67
C VAL A 593 6.69 -27.78 -9.83
N ASN A 594 6.00 -27.80 -10.97
CA ASN A 594 4.96 -28.81 -11.23
C ASN A 594 5.55 -30.23 -11.25
N ASN A 595 6.71 -30.42 -11.89
CA ASN A 595 7.38 -31.71 -11.95
C ASN A 595 7.81 -32.18 -10.56
N MET A 596 8.35 -31.28 -9.74
CA MET A 596 8.71 -31.58 -8.35
C MET A 596 7.47 -31.94 -7.51
N HIS A 597 6.39 -31.16 -7.60
CA HIS A 597 5.13 -31.47 -6.91
C HIS A 597 4.55 -32.83 -7.32
N SER A 598 4.54 -33.12 -8.63
CA SER A 598 4.09 -34.41 -9.18
C SER A 598 4.96 -35.57 -8.68
N PHE A 599 6.28 -35.39 -8.67
CA PHE A 599 7.23 -36.39 -8.18
C PHE A 599 6.98 -36.74 -6.71
N LEU A 600 6.80 -35.73 -5.84
CA LEU A 600 6.57 -35.90 -4.41
C LEU A 600 5.21 -36.52 -4.10
N THR A 601 4.15 -36.07 -4.79
CA THR A 601 2.78 -36.57 -4.59
C THR A 601 2.62 -38.01 -5.07
N GLN A 602 3.14 -38.37 -6.25
CA GLN A 602 3.08 -39.74 -6.78
C GLN A 602 3.83 -40.75 -5.90
N ARG A 603 4.89 -40.31 -5.21
CA ARG A 603 5.66 -41.14 -4.28
C ARG A 603 5.11 -41.16 -2.86
N ASN A 604 4.00 -40.46 -2.60
CA ASN A 604 3.44 -40.29 -1.26
C ASN A 604 4.52 -39.82 -0.27
N ILE A 605 5.21 -38.73 -0.58
CA ILE A 605 6.13 -38.06 0.35
C ILE A 605 5.33 -37.17 1.30
N SER A 606 5.66 -37.21 2.59
CA SER A 606 5.06 -36.35 3.62
C SER A 606 5.70 -34.97 3.67
N VAL A 607 5.13 -34.07 4.48
CA VAL A 607 5.72 -32.76 4.77
C VAL A 607 7.03 -32.88 5.55
N GLY A 608 7.11 -33.82 6.51
CA GLY A 608 8.35 -34.17 7.20
C GLY A 608 9.22 -35.07 6.36
#